data_AF-A0A7C5N9Z5-F1
#
_entry.id   AF-A0A7C5N9Z5-F1
#
_cell.length_a   1.000
_cell.length_b   1.000
_cell.length_c   1.000
_cell.angle_alpha   90.00
_cell.angle_beta   90.00
_cell.angle_gamma   90.00
#
_symmetry.space_group_name_H-M   'P 1'
#
loop_
_entity.id
_entity.type
_entity.pdbx_description
1 polymer ?
#
loop_
_entity_poly.entity_id
_entity_poly.type
_entity_poly.pdbx_seq_one_letter_code
_entity_poly.pdbx_strand_id
1 'polypeptide(L)'
;MDFMYACWGKAGKENQGCHLLVYHCLDVAAVAAVLLEQRPALLRLLADAMGLSREEAKRWCVFLLGLHDLGKFAESFQQLREDLRQRFWPDEKIRKRNYNIRHDALGWMLWRQFLCNELFDPADEDLQNFIDEGMDYWLAAVTGHHGWPPDNSSHNGRIKQHFRDFDKKAALSFCHEWQALVQPELSRLRQHFDDSAFSKRQRQASWLLAGIAVLADWLGSDSERFRYCDQPMPLSEYWEKHALPAARKAVAAAGILPPPVQPPEQPRELFHYLETPTPLQQA
;
A
#
# COMPACT_ATOMS: atom_id res chain seq x y z
N MET A 1 -10.32 -18.91 -14.74
CA MET A 1 -10.16 -17.53 -14.22
C MET A 1 -8.95 -17.55 -13.32
N ASP A 2 -8.02 -16.60 -13.47
CA ASP A 2 -6.83 -16.56 -12.61
C ASP A 2 -7.24 -16.44 -11.14
N PHE A 3 -6.56 -17.19 -10.26
CA PHE A 3 -6.90 -17.34 -8.86
C PHE A 3 -6.84 -16.01 -8.09
N MET A 4 -6.02 -15.06 -8.55
CA MET A 4 -5.92 -13.74 -7.91
C MET A 4 -7.22 -12.91 -8.00
N TYR A 5 -8.07 -13.14 -9.01
CA TYR A 5 -9.35 -12.44 -9.16
C TYR A 5 -10.49 -13.06 -8.32
N ALA A 6 -10.23 -14.15 -7.61
CA ALA A 6 -11.24 -14.88 -6.84
C ALA A 6 -11.37 -14.40 -5.38
N CYS A 7 -10.93 -13.18 -5.08
CA CYS A 7 -11.00 -12.59 -3.74
C CYS A 7 -11.64 -11.21 -3.80
N TRP A 8 -12.52 -10.89 -2.84
CA TRP A 8 -13.06 -9.54 -2.68
C TRP A 8 -12.21 -8.72 -1.70
N GLY A 9 -12.04 -7.42 -1.97
CA GLY A 9 -11.38 -6.45 -1.08
C GLY A 9 -12.36 -5.50 -0.40
N LYS A 10 -13.45 -5.16 -1.10
CA LYS A 10 -14.61 -4.42 -0.58
C LYS A 10 -15.89 -5.14 -0.99
N ALA A 11 -16.89 -5.11 -0.13
CA ALA A 11 -18.19 -5.70 -0.39
C ALA A 11 -19.28 -4.72 0.02
N GLY A 12 -20.22 -4.43 -0.90
CA GLY A 12 -21.37 -3.60 -0.58
C GLY A 12 -22.38 -4.33 0.30
N LYS A 13 -23.45 -3.66 0.71
CA LYS A 13 -24.58 -4.37 1.35
C LYS A 13 -25.20 -5.36 0.36
N GLU A 14 -26.05 -6.28 0.83
CA GLU A 14 -26.68 -7.32 0.01
C GLU A 14 -27.10 -6.80 -1.39
N ASN A 15 -26.73 -7.51 -2.44
CA ASN A 15 -26.94 -7.18 -3.87
C ASN A 15 -26.20 -5.95 -4.45
N GLN A 16 -25.38 -5.23 -3.69
CA GLN A 16 -24.57 -4.10 -4.20
C GLN A 16 -23.25 -4.52 -4.86
N GLY A 17 -23.05 -5.82 -5.06
CA GLY A 17 -21.83 -6.38 -5.64
C GLY A 17 -20.62 -6.29 -4.73
N CYS A 18 -19.45 -6.52 -5.32
CA CYS A 18 -18.17 -6.48 -4.62
C CYS A 18 -17.10 -5.85 -5.50
N HIS A 19 -16.01 -5.46 -4.87
CA HIS A 19 -14.80 -5.03 -5.55
C HIS A 19 -13.71 -6.07 -5.33
N LEU A 20 -13.08 -6.52 -6.42
CA LEU A 20 -12.00 -7.50 -6.32
C LEU A 20 -10.83 -6.93 -5.50
N LEU A 21 -10.22 -7.80 -4.71
CA LEU A 21 -9.13 -7.45 -3.80
C LEU A 21 -7.95 -6.81 -4.53
N VAL A 22 -7.54 -7.41 -5.64
CA VAL A 22 -6.44 -6.91 -6.47
C VAL A 22 -6.69 -5.49 -6.96
N TYR A 23 -7.94 -5.14 -7.27
CA TYR A 23 -8.29 -3.80 -7.74
C TYR A 23 -8.30 -2.77 -6.61
N HIS A 24 -8.79 -3.13 -5.41
CA HIS A 24 -8.66 -2.25 -4.24
C HIS A 24 -7.18 -1.98 -3.93
N CYS A 25 -6.32 -2.99 -4.01
CA CYS A 25 -4.88 -2.81 -3.85
C CYS A 25 -4.29 -1.81 -4.86
N LEU A 26 -4.70 -1.90 -6.13
CA LEU A 26 -4.30 -0.96 -7.18
C LEU A 26 -4.85 0.45 -6.94
N ASP A 27 -6.08 0.59 -6.46
CA ASP A 27 -6.69 1.89 -6.18
C ASP A 27 -5.91 2.66 -5.10
N VAL A 28 -5.54 1.98 -4.00
CA VAL A 28 -4.71 2.56 -2.93
C VAL A 28 -3.33 2.94 -3.45
N ALA A 29 -2.68 2.06 -4.22
CA ALA A 29 -1.39 2.36 -4.84
C ALA A 29 -1.47 3.53 -5.84
N ALA A 30 -2.56 3.65 -6.60
CA ALA A 30 -2.80 4.73 -7.55
C ALA A 30 -3.00 6.07 -6.83
N VAL A 31 -3.73 6.08 -5.70
CA VAL A 31 -3.84 7.27 -4.85
C VAL A 31 -2.46 7.74 -4.41
N ALA A 32 -1.61 6.85 -3.94
CA ALA A 32 -0.26 7.22 -3.53
C ALA A 32 0.61 7.73 -4.68
N ALA A 33 0.52 7.10 -5.86
CA ALA A 33 1.23 7.55 -7.05
C ALA A 33 0.84 8.99 -7.41
N VAL A 34 -0.46 9.27 -7.47
CA VAL A 34 -1.02 10.59 -7.77
C VAL A 34 -0.68 11.62 -6.68
N LEU A 35 -0.82 11.23 -5.41
CA LEU A 35 -0.52 12.10 -4.27
C LEU A 35 0.93 12.57 -4.29
N LEU A 36 1.87 11.65 -4.55
CA LEU A 36 3.31 11.97 -4.62
C LEU A 36 3.66 12.79 -5.86
N GLU A 37 2.98 12.58 -7.00
CA GLU A 37 3.11 13.44 -8.19
C GLU A 37 2.64 14.87 -7.90
N GLN A 38 1.48 15.01 -7.27
CA GLN A 38 0.83 16.31 -7.07
C GLN A 38 1.31 17.04 -5.80
N ARG A 39 2.12 16.38 -4.95
CA ARG A 39 2.79 16.97 -3.79
C ARG A 39 4.31 16.74 -3.85
N PRO A 40 5.05 17.46 -4.71
CA PRO A 40 6.51 17.28 -4.86
C PRO A 40 7.31 17.44 -3.56
N ALA A 41 6.83 18.28 -2.63
CA ALA A 41 7.44 18.44 -1.31
C ALA A 41 7.30 17.19 -0.43
N LEU A 42 6.16 16.48 -0.49
CA LEU A 42 5.97 15.21 0.20
C LEU A 42 6.85 14.13 -0.41
N LEU A 43 6.95 14.08 -1.75
CA LEU A 43 7.83 13.13 -2.42
C LEU A 43 9.30 13.37 -2.07
N ARG A 44 9.74 14.63 -2.00
CA ARG A 44 11.09 14.97 -1.52
C ARG A 44 11.29 14.51 -0.08
N LEU A 45 10.35 14.81 0.81
CA LEU A 45 10.44 14.37 2.22
C LEU A 45 10.55 12.84 2.34
N LEU A 46 9.76 12.10 1.55
CA LEU A 46 9.81 10.65 1.52
C LEU A 46 11.15 10.13 0.97
N ALA A 47 11.63 10.70 -0.13
CA ALA A 47 12.89 10.33 -0.74
C ALA A 47 14.08 10.57 0.20
N ASP A 48 14.13 11.74 0.83
CA ASP A 48 15.15 12.11 1.81
C ASP A 48 15.10 11.17 3.02
N ALA A 49 13.89 10.88 3.52
CA ALA A 49 13.69 9.96 4.64
C ALA A 49 14.13 8.52 4.29
N MET A 50 13.87 8.04 3.07
CA MET A 50 14.29 6.71 2.62
C MET A 50 15.78 6.67 2.20
N GLY A 51 16.41 7.82 1.95
CA GLY A 51 17.75 7.88 1.37
C GLY A 51 17.81 7.45 -0.09
N LEU A 52 16.73 7.63 -0.84
CA LEU A 52 16.60 7.20 -2.23
C LEU A 52 16.38 8.41 -3.16
N SER A 53 16.54 8.21 -4.47
CA SER A 53 16.06 9.21 -5.41
C SER A 53 14.53 9.34 -5.34
N ARG A 54 14.00 10.48 -5.79
CA ARG A 54 12.54 10.70 -5.85
C ARG A 54 11.81 9.66 -6.70
N GLU A 55 12.44 9.19 -7.77
CA GLU A 55 11.83 8.16 -8.63
C GLU A 55 11.76 6.82 -7.90
N GLU A 56 12.87 6.38 -7.29
CA GLU A 56 12.94 5.13 -6.54
C GLU A 56 11.98 5.14 -5.35
N ALA A 57 11.97 6.23 -4.56
CA ALA A 57 11.09 6.37 -3.41
C ALA A 57 9.61 6.32 -3.80
N LYS A 58 9.22 7.00 -4.88
CA LYS A 58 7.85 6.93 -5.41
C LYS A 58 7.51 5.50 -5.82
N ARG A 59 8.39 4.84 -6.59
CA ARG A 59 8.17 3.51 -7.14
C ARG A 59 8.04 2.46 -6.03
N TRP A 60 8.92 2.48 -5.05
CA TRP A 60 8.85 1.63 -3.87
C TRP A 60 7.59 1.90 -3.04
N CYS A 61 7.25 3.16 -2.78
CA CYS A 61 6.03 3.52 -2.06
C CYS A 61 4.78 2.97 -2.76
N VAL A 62 4.65 3.16 -4.08
CA VAL A 62 3.54 2.62 -4.87
C VAL A 62 3.49 1.10 -4.77
N PHE A 63 4.62 0.42 -4.99
CA PHE A 63 4.70 -1.04 -4.88
C PHE A 63 4.23 -1.53 -3.51
N LEU A 64 4.78 -0.98 -2.43
CA LEU A 64 4.48 -1.36 -1.06
C LEU A 64 3.01 -1.14 -0.70
N LEU A 65 2.40 -0.02 -1.14
CA LEU A 65 1.00 0.25 -0.87
C LEU A 65 0.05 -0.70 -1.61
N GLY A 66 0.46 -1.24 -2.77
CA GLY A 66 -0.29 -2.33 -3.41
C GLY A 66 -0.31 -3.64 -2.60
N LEU A 67 0.54 -3.75 -1.58
CA LEU A 67 0.62 -4.92 -0.70
C LEU A 67 -0.08 -4.71 0.66
N HIS A 68 -0.67 -3.55 0.91
CA HIS A 68 -1.24 -3.19 2.23
C HIS A 68 -2.27 -4.21 2.74
N ASP A 69 -3.04 -4.80 1.83
CA ASP A 69 -4.21 -5.63 2.10
C ASP A 69 -3.98 -7.13 1.84
N LEU A 70 -2.72 -7.58 1.77
CA LEU A 70 -2.34 -8.98 1.53
C LEU A 70 -3.07 -9.99 2.44
N GLY A 71 -3.39 -9.61 3.68
CA GLY A 71 -4.09 -10.51 4.60
C GLY A 71 -5.53 -10.83 4.21
N LYS A 72 -6.14 -10.04 3.31
CA LYS A 72 -7.50 -10.30 2.81
C LYS A 72 -7.56 -11.51 1.88
N PHE A 73 -6.44 -12.02 1.38
CA PHE A 73 -6.40 -13.30 0.66
C PHE A 73 -6.73 -14.49 1.57
N ALA A 74 -6.64 -14.35 2.90
CA ALA A 74 -6.96 -15.43 3.82
C ALA A 74 -8.44 -15.83 3.72
N GLU A 75 -8.71 -17.14 3.69
CA GLU A 75 -10.09 -17.65 3.72
C GLU A 75 -10.91 -17.09 4.89
N SER A 76 -10.30 -16.90 6.06
CA SER A 76 -10.99 -16.34 7.24
C SER A 76 -11.52 -14.93 6.99
N PHE A 77 -10.82 -14.11 6.19
CA PHE A 77 -11.32 -12.80 5.80
C PHE A 77 -12.42 -12.93 4.74
N GLN A 78 -12.20 -13.74 3.71
CA GLN A 78 -13.17 -13.93 2.63
C GLN A 78 -14.53 -14.47 3.14
N GLN A 79 -14.52 -15.29 4.20
CA GLN A 79 -15.71 -15.82 4.87
C GLN A 79 -16.56 -14.77 5.61
N LEU A 80 -16.07 -13.53 5.81
CA LEU A 80 -16.91 -12.44 6.32
C LEU A 80 -18.09 -12.13 5.38
N ARG A 81 -17.99 -12.56 4.11
CA ARG A 81 -19.09 -12.59 3.14
C ARG A 81 -19.19 -13.99 2.53
N GLU A 82 -19.91 -14.87 3.23
CA GLU A 82 -20.09 -16.27 2.84
C GLU A 82 -20.66 -16.43 1.42
N ASP A 83 -21.57 -15.54 1.02
CA ASP A 83 -22.17 -15.50 -0.33
C ASP A 83 -21.11 -15.24 -1.42
N LEU A 84 -20.22 -14.25 -1.20
CA LEU A 84 -19.13 -13.94 -2.13
C LEU A 84 -18.07 -15.04 -2.14
N ARG A 85 -17.71 -15.55 -0.96
CA ARG A 85 -16.77 -16.68 -0.85
C ARG A 85 -17.29 -17.89 -1.62
N GLN A 86 -18.57 -18.23 -1.48
CA GLN A 86 -19.18 -19.36 -2.19
C GLN A 86 -19.26 -19.10 -3.69
N ARG A 87 -19.53 -17.85 -4.11
CA ARG A 87 -19.52 -17.45 -5.52
C ARG A 87 -18.13 -17.61 -6.15
N PHE A 88 -17.08 -17.16 -5.47
CA PHE A 88 -15.72 -17.21 -6.01
C PHE A 88 -15.09 -18.60 -5.89
N TRP A 89 -15.38 -19.35 -4.82
CA TRP A 89 -14.80 -20.67 -4.54
C TRP A 89 -15.90 -21.73 -4.40
N PRO A 90 -16.66 -22.02 -5.48
CA PRO A 90 -17.85 -22.87 -5.42
C PRO A 90 -17.55 -24.32 -5.04
N ASP A 91 -16.39 -24.83 -5.47
CA ASP A 91 -15.99 -26.24 -5.27
C ASP A 91 -15.24 -26.47 -3.94
N GLU A 92 -14.85 -25.39 -3.27
CA GLU A 92 -14.11 -25.46 -2.01
C GLU A 92 -15.05 -25.67 -0.83
N LYS A 93 -14.85 -26.73 -0.04
CA LYS A 93 -15.64 -26.92 1.19
C LYS A 93 -15.42 -25.76 2.16
N ILE A 94 -16.49 -25.12 2.63
CA ILE A 94 -16.41 -24.09 3.68
C ILE A 94 -15.94 -24.76 4.97
N ARG A 95 -14.72 -24.48 5.39
CA ARG A 95 -14.27 -24.76 6.76
C ARG A 95 -14.56 -23.52 7.58
N LYS A 96 -15.52 -23.55 8.51
CA LYS A 96 -15.78 -22.41 9.40
C LYS A 96 -14.47 -21.98 10.07
N ARG A 97 -13.97 -20.80 9.71
CA ARG A 97 -12.78 -20.20 10.30
C ARG A 97 -13.20 -18.92 11.00
N ASN A 98 -12.89 -18.83 12.29
CA ASN A 98 -13.13 -17.60 13.03
C ASN A 98 -12.11 -16.56 12.57
N TYR A 99 -12.61 -15.40 12.14
CA TYR A 99 -11.78 -14.23 11.83
C TYR A 99 -11.32 -13.56 13.14
N ASN A 100 -10.36 -14.20 13.81
CA ASN A 100 -9.85 -13.75 15.12
C ASN A 100 -8.53 -12.98 15.00
N ILE A 101 -7.88 -13.05 13.84
CA ILE A 101 -6.68 -12.28 13.52
C ILE A 101 -7.05 -11.31 12.41
N ARG A 102 -6.80 -10.03 12.67
CA ARG A 102 -7.06 -8.95 11.72
C ARG A 102 -6.15 -9.10 10.49
N HIS A 103 -6.61 -8.56 9.35
CA HIS A 103 -5.97 -8.79 8.06
C HIS A 103 -4.64 -8.04 7.93
N ASP A 104 -4.45 -6.96 8.69
CA ASP A 104 -3.15 -6.31 8.87
C ASP A 104 -2.08 -7.31 9.34
N ALA A 105 -2.33 -8.02 10.44
CA ALA A 105 -1.46 -9.06 10.98
C ALA A 105 -1.34 -10.30 10.07
N LEU A 106 -2.44 -10.69 9.39
CA LEU A 106 -2.40 -11.79 8.42
C LEU A 106 -1.54 -11.43 7.19
N GLY A 107 -1.57 -10.18 6.72
CA GLY A 107 -0.78 -9.72 5.59
C GLY A 107 0.71 -9.77 5.91
N TRP A 108 1.09 -9.30 7.10
CA TRP A 108 2.45 -9.44 7.62
C TRP A 108 2.90 -10.90 7.70
N MET A 109 2.06 -11.79 8.26
CA MET A 109 2.36 -13.22 8.35
C MET A 109 2.56 -13.86 6.98
N LEU A 110 1.69 -13.54 6.01
CA LEU A 110 1.78 -14.04 4.63
C LEU A 110 3.07 -13.56 3.95
N TRP A 111 3.44 -12.30 4.15
CA TRP A 111 4.68 -11.74 3.63
C TRP A 111 5.90 -12.50 4.17
N ARG A 112 6.08 -12.51 5.50
CA ARG A 112 7.29 -13.06 6.16
C ARG A 112 7.43 -14.56 6.02
N GLN A 113 6.34 -15.32 6.08
CA GLN A 113 6.41 -16.79 6.10
C GLN A 113 6.26 -17.44 4.72
N PHE A 114 6.00 -16.66 3.66
CA PHE A 114 5.79 -17.21 2.31
C PHE A 114 6.25 -16.28 1.19
N LEU A 115 5.59 -15.12 0.99
CA LEU A 115 5.81 -14.32 -0.23
C LEU A 115 7.25 -13.83 -0.36
N CYS A 116 7.91 -13.46 0.74
CA CYS A 116 9.29 -12.99 0.70
C CYS A 116 10.25 -14.03 0.10
N ASN A 117 10.09 -15.30 0.48
CA ASN A 117 10.95 -16.40 0.00
C ASN A 117 10.63 -16.85 -1.43
N GLU A 118 9.42 -16.54 -1.92
CA GLU A 118 9.01 -16.87 -3.29
C GLU A 118 9.38 -15.73 -4.26
N LEU A 119 9.39 -14.48 -3.79
CA LEU A 119 9.69 -13.29 -4.59
C LEU A 119 11.19 -12.96 -4.63
N PHE A 120 11.94 -13.39 -3.62
CA PHE A 120 13.36 -13.08 -3.47
C PHE A 120 14.15 -14.35 -3.17
N ASP A 121 15.43 -14.38 -3.57
CA ASP A 121 16.30 -15.53 -3.34
C ASP A 121 16.70 -15.60 -1.85
N PRO A 122 16.25 -16.61 -1.09
CA PRO A 122 16.60 -16.73 0.32
C PRO A 122 18.05 -17.17 0.55
N ALA A 123 18.78 -17.55 -0.50
CA ALA A 123 20.20 -17.89 -0.42
C ALA A 123 21.13 -16.66 -0.52
N ASP A 124 20.61 -15.50 -0.91
CA ASP A 124 21.35 -14.22 -0.89
C ASP A 124 21.29 -13.64 0.53
N GLU A 125 22.34 -13.89 1.33
CA GLU A 125 22.42 -13.46 2.73
C GLU A 125 22.33 -11.94 2.90
N ASP A 126 22.96 -11.17 2.01
CA ASP A 126 22.95 -9.70 2.05
C ASP A 126 21.52 -9.18 1.80
N LEU A 127 20.83 -9.77 0.81
CA LEU A 127 19.42 -9.47 0.55
C LEU A 127 18.54 -9.84 1.75
N GLN A 128 18.77 -10.99 2.38
CA GLN A 128 18.01 -11.42 3.55
C GLN A 128 18.21 -10.47 4.74
N ASN A 129 19.44 -10.00 4.96
CA ASN A 129 19.73 -8.98 5.97
C ASN A 129 18.99 -7.67 5.67
N PHE A 130 18.99 -7.21 4.41
CA PHE A 130 18.24 -6.02 4.01
C PHE A 130 16.73 -6.18 4.17
N ILE A 131 16.19 -7.37 3.87
CA ILE A 131 14.80 -7.71 4.10
C ILE A 131 14.46 -7.51 5.59
N ASP A 132 15.22 -8.16 6.47
CA ASP A 132 14.95 -8.20 7.90
C ASP A 132 15.17 -6.84 8.59
N GLU A 133 16.17 -6.07 8.16
CA GLU A 133 16.55 -4.81 8.81
C GLU A 133 16.01 -3.56 8.12
N GLY A 134 15.50 -3.67 6.90
CA GLY A 134 15.06 -2.53 6.08
C GLY A 134 13.62 -2.71 5.59
N MET A 135 13.40 -3.68 4.70
CA MET A 135 12.12 -3.86 4.02
C MET A 135 10.99 -4.29 4.98
N ASP A 136 11.31 -4.98 6.07
CA ASP A 136 10.37 -5.33 7.13
C ASP A 136 9.73 -4.08 7.77
N TYR A 137 10.48 -2.98 7.93
CA TYR A 137 9.90 -1.72 8.41
C TYR A 137 8.91 -1.12 7.40
N TRP A 138 9.18 -1.27 6.11
CA TRP A 138 8.26 -0.81 5.07
C TRP A 138 6.98 -1.63 5.05
N LEU A 139 7.09 -2.97 5.11
CA LEU A 139 5.92 -3.84 5.10
C LEU A 139 5.10 -3.71 6.37
N ALA A 140 5.73 -3.57 7.54
CA ALA A 140 5.02 -3.33 8.79
C ALA A 140 4.23 -2.02 8.76
N ALA A 141 4.77 -0.97 8.10
CA ALA A 141 4.07 0.30 7.94
C ALA A 141 2.81 0.19 7.06
N VAL A 142 2.89 -0.49 5.92
CA VAL A 142 1.74 -0.61 5.00
C VAL A 142 0.72 -1.65 5.44
N THR A 143 1.16 -2.74 6.08
CA THR A 143 0.22 -3.72 6.65
C THR A 143 -0.44 -3.18 7.91
N GLY A 144 0.22 -2.29 8.67
CA GLY A 144 -0.35 -1.56 9.81
C GLY A 144 -1.28 -0.39 9.47
N HIS A 145 -1.84 -0.34 8.25
CA HIS A 145 -2.62 0.80 7.72
C HIS A 145 -3.90 1.14 8.50
N HIS A 146 -4.31 0.32 9.48
CA HIS A 146 -5.40 0.63 10.41
C HIS A 146 -4.97 1.36 11.68
N GLY A 147 -3.74 1.90 11.71
CA GLY A 147 -3.25 2.76 12.79
C GLY A 147 -2.41 2.04 13.86
N TRP A 148 -2.15 0.75 13.70
CA TRP A 148 -1.20 0.02 14.55
C TRP A 148 -0.39 -0.96 13.70
N PRO A 149 0.95 -0.99 13.79
CA PRO A 149 1.77 -2.00 13.14
C PRO A 149 1.34 -3.42 13.55
N PRO A 150 1.52 -4.42 12.67
CA PRO A 150 1.23 -5.81 13.03
C PRO A 150 2.02 -6.22 14.29
N ASP A 151 1.36 -6.95 15.20
CA ASP A 151 2.02 -7.43 16.41
C ASP A 151 2.95 -8.61 16.09
N ASN A 152 4.26 -8.33 16.12
CA ASN A 152 5.34 -9.28 15.86
C ASN A 152 5.51 -10.34 16.97
N SER A 153 4.95 -10.11 18.16
CA SER A 153 5.16 -10.93 19.35
C SER A 153 3.99 -11.86 19.69
N SER A 154 2.76 -11.49 19.28
CA SER A 154 1.54 -12.24 19.67
C SER A 154 1.13 -13.35 18.71
N HIS A 155 1.72 -13.43 17.52
CA HIS A 155 1.24 -14.35 16.47
C HIS A 155 2.32 -15.36 16.06
N ASN A 156 2.71 -16.24 16.99
CA ASN A 156 3.42 -17.51 16.70
C ASN A 156 2.56 -18.51 15.88
N GLY A 157 1.50 -18.04 15.22
CA GLY A 157 0.65 -18.82 14.33
C GLY A 157 1.45 -19.26 13.12
N ARG A 158 1.37 -20.54 12.79
CA ARG A 158 1.95 -21.07 11.56
C ARG A 158 1.07 -20.63 10.40
N ILE A 159 1.64 -20.08 9.32
CA ILE A 159 0.92 -19.66 8.11
C ILE A 159 -0.12 -20.71 7.63
N LYS A 160 0.19 -22.00 7.74
CA LYS A 160 -0.70 -23.13 7.37
C LYS A 160 -2.04 -23.15 8.13
N GLN A 161 -2.13 -22.50 9.29
CA GLN A 161 -3.37 -22.37 10.07
C GLN A 161 -4.32 -21.34 9.47
N HIS A 162 -3.78 -20.31 8.81
CA HIS A 162 -4.53 -19.15 8.34
C HIS A 162 -4.66 -19.09 6.82
N PHE A 163 -3.69 -19.61 6.08
CA PHE A 163 -3.67 -19.63 4.62
C PHE A 163 -3.61 -21.05 4.09
N ARG A 164 -4.49 -21.34 3.13
CA ARG A 164 -4.44 -22.58 2.33
C ARG A 164 -3.51 -22.38 1.13
N ASP A 165 -3.22 -23.48 0.43
CA ASP A 165 -2.39 -23.40 -0.77
C ASP A 165 -3.03 -22.56 -1.87
N PHE A 166 -4.36 -22.56 -1.96
CA PHE A 166 -5.12 -21.67 -2.83
C PHE A 166 -4.84 -20.19 -2.49
N ASP A 167 -5.08 -19.80 -1.24
CA ASP A 167 -4.94 -18.42 -0.75
C ASP A 167 -3.52 -17.88 -1.05
N LYS A 168 -2.49 -18.71 -0.76
CA LYS A 168 -1.08 -18.41 -1.03
C LYS A 168 -0.79 -18.23 -2.53
N LYS A 169 -1.29 -19.12 -3.38
CA LYS A 169 -1.08 -19.04 -4.84
C LYS A 169 -1.77 -17.82 -5.45
N ALA A 170 -2.97 -17.47 -4.97
CA ALA A 170 -3.68 -16.28 -5.42
C ALA A 170 -2.89 -15.00 -5.06
N ALA A 171 -2.38 -14.91 -3.82
CA ALA A 171 -1.55 -13.79 -3.40
C ALA A 171 -0.22 -13.71 -4.17
N LEU A 172 0.45 -14.84 -4.41
CA LEU A 172 1.71 -14.89 -5.15
C LEU A 172 1.52 -14.48 -6.63
N SER A 173 0.44 -14.95 -7.28
CA SER A 173 0.08 -14.55 -8.64
C SER A 173 -0.12 -13.03 -8.72
N PHE A 174 -0.88 -12.46 -7.78
CA PHE A 174 -1.05 -11.01 -7.68
C PHE A 174 0.29 -10.28 -7.49
N CYS A 175 1.14 -10.73 -6.56
CA CYS A 175 2.43 -10.09 -6.31
C CYS A 175 3.34 -10.08 -7.55
N HIS A 176 3.37 -11.17 -8.33
CA HIS A 176 4.15 -11.22 -9.56
C HIS A 176 3.63 -10.24 -10.62
N GLU A 177 2.32 -10.20 -10.87
CA GLU A 177 1.75 -9.24 -11.81
C GLU A 177 1.95 -7.79 -11.34
N TRP A 178 1.81 -7.54 -10.04
CA TRP A 178 2.01 -6.22 -9.45
C TRP A 178 3.47 -5.77 -9.54
N GLN A 179 4.42 -6.67 -9.25
CA GLN A 179 5.85 -6.41 -9.41
C GLN A 179 6.20 -6.15 -10.89
N ALA A 180 5.63 -6.92 -11.82
CA ALA A 180 5.86 -6.72 -13.26
C ALA A 180 5.32 -5.37 -13.77
N LEU A 181 4.21 -4.90 -13.20
CA LEU A 181 3.60 -3.61 -13.54
C LEU A 181 4.37 -2.42 -12.96
N VAL A 182 4.72 -2.46 -11.66
CA VAL A 182 5.39 -1.33 -10.99
C VAL A 182 6.90 -1.31 -11.22
N GLN A 183 7.49 -2.49 -11.40
CA GLN A 183 8.92 -2.71 -11.59
C GLN A 183 9.78 -2.11 -10.47
N PRO A 184 9.53 -2.40 -9.17
CA PRO A 184 10.37 -1.92 -8.09
C PRO A 184 11.80 -2.45 -8.28
N GLU A 185 12.75 -1.57 -8.64
CA GLU A 185 14.10 -1.95 -9.05
C GLU A 185 14.96 -2.37 -7.85
N LEU A 186 14.79 -3.61 -7.36
CA LEU A 186 15.57 -4.18 -6.25
C LEU A 186 17.08 -4.12 -6.50
N SER A 187 17.52 -4.28 -7.76
CA SER A 187 18.93 -4.19 -8.14
C SER A 187 19.57 -2.86 -7.76
N ARG A 188 18.81 -1.75 -7.71
CA ARG A 188 19.31 -0.43 -7.30
C ARG A 188 19.49 -0.30 -5.80
N LEU A 189 18.76 -1.10 -5.02
CA LEU A 189 18.93 -1.16 -3.56
C LEU A 189 20.11 -2.04 -3.16
N ARG A 190 20.66 -2.86 -4.06
CA ARG A 190 21.72 -3.82 -3.75
C ARG A 190 22.95 -3.18 -3.11
N GLN A 191 23.30 -1.96 -3.51
CA GLN A 191 24.41 -1.20 -2.91
C GLN A 191 24.21 -0.86 -1.43
N HIS A 192 22.98 -1.01 -0.92
CA HIS A 192 22.60 -0.69 0.46
C HIS A 192 22.36 -1.93 1.34
N PHE A 193 22.49 -3.15 0.80
CA PHE A 193 22.12 -4.35 1.55
C PHE A 193 22.97 -4.54 2.82
N ASP A 194 24.27 -4.22 2.74
CA ASP A 194 25.20 -4.26 3.88
C ASP A 194 25.33 -2.92 4.62
N ASP A 195 24.54 -1.90 4.24
CA ASP A 195 24.57 -0.59 4.87
C ASP A 195 23.60 -0.54 6.05
N SER A 196 24.08 -0.93 7.23
CA SER A 196 23.30 -0.87 8.47
C SER A 196 22.75 0.53 8.80
N ALA A 197 23.40 1.61 8.35
CA ALA A 197 22.90 2.96 8.55
C ALA A 197 21.71 3.25 7.63
N PHE A 198 21.77 2.77 6.38
CA PHE A 198 20.64 2.80 5.46
C PHE A 198 19.45 1.97 5.98
N SER A 199 19.68 0.74 6.47
CA SER A 199 18.62 -0.09 7.06
C SER A 199 17.96 0.58 8.27
N LYS A 200 18.75 1.15 9.19
CA LYS A 200 18.23 1.92 10.34
C LYS A 200 17.43 3.16 9.92
N ARG A 201 17.80 3.81 8.82
CA ARG A 201 17.04 4.93 8.26
C ARG A 201 15.64 4.51 7.82
N GLN A 202 15.45 3.28 7.33
CA GLN A 202 14.14 2.78 6.92
C GLN A 202 13.13 2.69 8.06
N ARG A 203 13.59 2.44 9.29
CA ARG A 203 12.77 2.52 10.50
C ARG A 203 12.20 3.92 10.74
N GLN A 204 12.91 4.98 10.38
CA GLN A 204 12.41 6.34 10.52
C GLN A 204 11.48 6.69 9.35
N ALA A 205 11.87 6.30 8.12
CA ALA A 205 11.06 6.49 6.92
C ALA A 205 9.68 5.81 7.03
N SER A 206 9.60 4.68 7.74
CA SER A 206 8.36 3.91 7.90
C SER A 206 7.23 4.70 8.58
N TRP A 207 7.54 5.68 9.43
CA TRP A 207 6.51 6.56 10.03
C TRP A 207 5.81 7.42 9.00
N LEU A 208 6.57 8.01 8.07
CA LEU A 208 6.02 8.80 6.99
C LEU A 208 5.25 7.90 6.00
N LEU A 209 5.83 6.73 5.68
CA LEU A 209 5.18 5.74 4.83
C LEU A 209 3.85 5.26 5.42
N ALA A 210 3.78 5.02 6.73
CA ALA A 210 2.55 4.64 7.42
C ALA A 210 1.47 5.72 7.27
N GLY A 211 1.82 6.99 7.45
CA GLY A 211 0.89 8.11 7.23
C GLY A 211 0.37 8.19 5.79
N ILE A 212 1.24 7.93 4.81
CA ILE A 212 0.85 7.85 3.40
C ILE A 212 -0.07 6.64 3.16
N ALA A 213 0.23 5.48 3.74
CA ALA A 213 -0.56 4.26 3.62
C ALA A 213 -1.99 4.45 4.16
N VAL A 214 -2.14 5.00 5.37
CA VAL A 214 -3.45 5.29 5.95
C VAL A 214 -4.26 6.24 5.07
N LEU A 215 -3.65 7.37 4.67
CA LEU A 215 -4.33 8.35 3.82
C LEU A 215 -4.72 7.76 2.46
N ALA A 216 -3.85 6.97 1.85
CA ALA A 216 -4.10 6.34 0.57
C ALA A 216 -5.21 5.30 0.66
N ASP A 217 -5.26 4.46 1.71
CA ASP A 217 -6.34 3.50 1.91
C ASP A 217 -7.68 4.19 2.16
N TRP A 218 -7.71 5.29 2.92
CA TRP A 218 -8.93 6.06 3.15
C TRP A 218 -9.51 6.63 1.85
N LEU A 219 -8.66 7.26 1.02
CA LEU A 219 -9.10 7.80 -0.27
C LEU A 219 -9.42 6.69 -1.28
N GLY A 220 -8.65 5.60 -1.31
CA GLY A 220 -8.87 4.44 -2.18
C GLY A 220 -10.13 3.64 -1.80
N SER A 221 -10.61 3.78 -0.57
CA SER A 221 -11.85 3.16 -0.09
C SER A 221 -13.12 3.93 -0.45
N ASP A 222 -13.00 5.08 -1.13
CA ASP A 222 -14.12 5.93 -1.46
C ASP A 222 -14.96 5.38 -2.63
N SER A 223 -16.05 4.70 -2.31
CA SER A 223 -16.93 4.05 -3.29
C SER A 223 -17.59 4.99 -4.31
N GLU A 224 -17.63 6.30 -4.06
CA GLU A 224 -18.15 7.26 -5.05
C GLU A 224 -17.14 7.48 -6.20
N ARG A 225 -15.84 7.44 -5.89
CA ARG A 225 -14.77 7.60 -6.88
C ARG A 225 -14.27 6.26 -7.42
N PHE A 226 -14.14 5.26 -6.55
CA PHE A 226 -13.71 3.91 -6.85
C PHE A 226 -14.92 2.97 -6.87
N ARG A 227 -15.57 2.89 -8.04
CA ARG A 227 -16.74 2.05 -8.22
C ARG A 227 -16.34 0.57 -8.15
N TYR A 228 -17.19 -0.22 -7.50
CA TYR A 228 -16.99 -1.65 -7.42
C TYR A 228 -16.90 -2.29 -8.80
N CYS A 229 -15.86 -3.11 -8.95
CA CYS A 229 -15.54 -3.87 -10.15
C CYS A 229 -15.32 -5.32 -9.74
N ASP A 230 -16.18 -6.22 -10.24
CA ASP A 230 -16.11 -7.66 -10.03
C ASP A 230 -15.86 -8.44 -11.34
N GLN A 231 -15.62 -7.73 -12.45
CA GLN A 231 -15.32 -8.28 -13.77
C GLN A 231 -13.80 -8.28 -13.99
N PRO A 232 -13.16 -9.46 -14.09
CA PRO A 232 -11.73 -9.54 -14.28
C PRO A 232 -11.25 -8.93 -15.61
N MET A 233 -10.15 -8.21 -15.52
CA MET A 233 -9.34 -7.60 -16.58
C MET A 233 -7.87 -7.52 -16.11
N PRO A 234 -6.90 -7.44 -17.04
CA PRO A 234 -5.48 -7.32 -16.70
C PRO A 234 -5.20 -6.18 -15.73
N LEU A 235 -4.25 -6.37 -14.79
CA LEU A 235 -3.94 -5.33 -13.79
C LEU A 235 -3.47 -4.02 -14.45
N SER A 236 -2.70 -4.10 -15.54
CA SER A 236 -2.27 -2.94 -16.32
C SER A 236 -3.44 -2.16 -16.93
N GLU A 237 -4.46 -2.88 -17.41
CA GLU A 237 -5.66 -2.26 -17.96
C GLU A 237 -6.47 -1.55 -16.86
N TYR A 238 -6.68 -2.22 -15.72
CA TYR A 238 -7.38 -1.63 -14.60
C TYR A 238 -6.63 -0.40 -14.06
N TRP A 239 -5.32 -0.50 -13.90
CA TRP A 239 -4.45 0.57 -13.42
C TRP A 239 -4.60 1.86 -14.23
N GLU A 240 -4.48 1.75 -15.56
CA GLU A 240 -4.51 2.92 -16.47
C GLU A 240 -5.92 3.46 -16.68
N LYS A 241 -6.92 2.58 -16.86
CA LYS A 241 -8.28 3.01 -17.25
C LYS A 241 -9.19 3.34 -16.06
N HIS A 242 -8.90 2.79 -14.88
CA HIS A 242 -9.79 2.90 -13.72
C HIS A 242 -9.08 3.52 -12.51
N ALA A 243 -8.00 2.90 -12.01
CA ALA A 243 -7.37 3.28 -10.75
C ALA A 243 -6.76 4.69 -10.81
N LEU A 244 -5.91 4.98 -11.79
CA LEU A 244 -5.26 6.30 -11.94
C LEU A 244 -6.26 7.44 -12.17
N PRO A 245 -7.25 7.33 -13.09
CA PRO A 245 -8.26 8.37 -13.26
C PRO A 245 -9.11 8.62 -12.00
N ALA A 246 -9.49 7.57 -11.28
CA ALA A 246 -10.24 7.69 -10.02
C ALA A 246 -9.39 8.33 -8.91
N ALA A 247 -8.13 7.92 -8.77
CA ALA A 247 -7.17 8.49 -7.84
C ALA A 247 -6.96 10.00 -8.05
N ARG A 248 -6.82 10.46 -9.30
CA ARG A 248 -6.74 11.90 -9.62
C ARG A 248 -7.95 12.68 -9.12
N LYS A 249 -9.15 12.12 -9.25
CA LYS A 249 -10.38 12.74 -8.74
C LYS A 249 -10.45 12.71 -7.21
N ALA A 250 -10.09 11.59 -6.59
CA ALA A 250 -10.12 11.43 -5.14
C ALA A 250 -9.14 12.39 -4.44
N VAL A 251 -7.89 12.46 -4.91
CA VAL A 251 -6.87 13.37 -4.36
C VAL A 251 -7.26 14.83 -4.54
N ALA A 252 -7.80 15.21 -5.71
CA ALA A 252 -8.28 16.57 -5.94
C ALA A 252 -9.46 16.93 -5.03
N ALA A 253 -10.42 16.02 -4.86
CA ALA A 253 -11.59 16.23 -4.02
C ALA A 253 -11.26 16.28 -2.51
N ALA A 254 -10.16 15.67 -2.09
CA ALA A 254 -9.74 15.64 -0.69
C ALA A 254 -9.27 17.00 -0.14
N GLY A 255 -8.99 18.00 -1.01
CA GLY A 255 -8.57 19.34 -0.58
C GLY A 255 -7.19 19.38 0.10
N ILE A 256 -6.38 18.33 -0.07
CA ILE A 256 -5.05 18.18 0.54
C ILE A 256 -3.90 18.63 -0.36
N LEU A 257 -4.22 19.08 -1.57
CA LEU A 257 -3.23 19.61 -2.51
C LEU A 257 -2.87 21.05 -2.13
N PRO A 258 -1.58 21.43 -2.24
CA PRO A 258 -1.18 22.80 -1.97
C PRO A 258 -1.91 23.75 -2.92
N PRO A 259 -2.49 24.86 -2.44
CA PRO A 259 -3.03 25.87 -3.32
C PRO A 259 -1.90 26.51 -4.14
N PRO A 260 -2.22 27.10 -5.31
CA PRO A 260 -1.26 27.96 -6.01
C PRO A 260 -0.78 29.05 -5.05
N VAL A 261 0.54 29.14 -4.87
CA VAL A 261 1.15 30.20 -4.04
C VAL A 261 1.61 31.32 -4.96
N GLN A 262 1.10 32.52 -4.74
CA GLN A 262 1.68 33.74 -5.26
C GLN A 262 2.57 34.34 -4.16
N PRO A 263 3.91 34.22 -4.26
CA PRO A 263 4.79 34.81 -3.25
C PRO A 263 4.61 36.33 -3.28
N PRO A 264 4.38 36.98 -2.13
CA PRO A 264 4.28 38.43 -2.07
C PRO A 264 5.63 39.06 -2.38
N GLU A 265 5.66 40.19 -3.09
CA GLU A 265 6.88 40.97 -3.25
C GLU A 265 7.21 41.75 -1.97
N GLN A 266 6.18 42.13 -1.20
CA GLN A 266 6.33 42.88 0.04
C GLN A 266 5.40 42.36 1.15
N PRO A 267 5.80 42.41 2.44
CA PRO A 267 4.96 41.93 3.55
C PRO A 267 3.56 42.55 3.61
N ARG A 268 3.42 43.81 3.15
CA ARG A 268 2.13 44.52 3.08
C ARG A 268 1.09 43.89 2.14
N GLU A 269 1.53 43.06 1.20
CA GLU A 269 0.63 42.30 0.31
C GLU A 269 -0.06 41.16 1.06
N LEU A 270 0.57 40.62 2.12
CA LEU A 270 -0.05 39.65 3.02
C LEU A 270 -0.75 40.32 4.21
N PHE A 271 -0.19 41.44 4.70
CA PHE A 271 -0.64 42.10 5.91
C PHE A 271 -1.00 43.57 5.60
N HIS A 272 -2.26 43.81 5.20
CA HIS A 272 -2.71 45.14 4.79
C HIS A 272 -2.66 46.20 5.89
N TYR A 273 -2.61 45.79 7.16
CA TYR A 273 -2.46 46.68 8.32
C TYR A 273 -1.01 47.11 8.58
N LEU A 274 -0.06 46.55 7.83
CA LEU A 274 1.37 46.68 8.09
C LEU A 274 1.91 47.86 7.25
N GLU A 275 1.78 49.07 7.79
CA GLU A 275 2.24 50.30 7.10
C GLU A 275 3.77 50.39 7.02
N THR A 276 4.46 50.07 8.12
CA THR A 276 5.93 50.04 8.20
C THR A 276 6.39 48.74 8.83
N PRO A 277 7.13 47.86 8.12
CA PRO A 277 7.66 46.64 8.70
C PRO A 277 8.63 46.95 9.84
N THR A 278 8.53 46.20 10.94
CA THR A 278 9.49 46.27 12.05
C THR A 278 10.88 45.84 11.58
N PRO A 279 11.97 46.25 12.27
CA PRO A 279 13.32 45.80 11.90
C PRO A 279 13.47 44.27 11.82
N LEU A 280 12.75 43.51 12.67
CA LEU A 280 12.73 42.05 12.62
C LEU A 280 12.03 41.50 11.36
N GLN A 281 11.02 42.20 10.84
CA GLN A 281 10.33 41.83 9.60
C GLN A 281 11.10 42.27 8.34
N GLN A 282 12.13 43.10 8.50
CA GLN A 282 13.02 43.56 7.42
C GLN A 282 14.33 42.74 7.35
N ALA A 283 14.73 42.13 8.46
CA ALA A 283 15.92 41.28 8.58
C ALA A 283 15.71 39.90 7.94
#